data_AF-A0A4R4RQM4-F1
#
_entry.id   AF-A0A4R4RQM4-F1
#
_cell.length_a   1.000
_cell.length_b   1.000
_cell.length_c   1.000
_cell.angle_alpha   90.00
_cell.angle_beta   90.00
_cell.angle_gamma   90.00
#
_symmetry.space_group_name_H-M   'P 1'
#
loop_
_entity.id
_entity.type
_entity.pdbx_description
1 polymer ?
#
loop_
_entity_poly.entity_id
_entity_poly.type
_entity_poly.pdbx_seq_one_letter_code
_entity_poly.pdbx_strand_id
1 'polypeptide(L)' 'MQTQPHWDDPALTLLARQLRDAHRAVAPLPAEERQRLIRHLLAITDLAKRDTGLAARRLEAFLADFQETPDVG' A
#
# COMPACT_ATOMS: atom_id res chain seq x y z
N MET A 1 -9.22 -6.10 25.45
CA MET A 1 -9.06 -7.36 24.69
C MET A 1 -8.18 -7.06 23.49
N GLN A 2 -6.87 -7.30 23.58
CA GLN A 2 -5.95 -7.05 22.46
C GLN A 2 -5.97 -8.29 21.55
N THR A 3 -6.66 -8.19 20.41
CA THR A 3 -6.71 -9.23 19.38
C THR A 3 -5.31 -9.37 18.78
N GLN A 4 -4.65 -10.49 19.05
CA GLN A 4 -3.43 -10.88 18.34
C GLN A 4 -3.76 -11.00 16.85
N PRO A 5 -2.89 -10.54 15.94
CA PRO A 5 -3.15 -10.65 14.51
C PRO A 5 -3.17 -12.13 14.13
N HIS A 6 -4.36 -12.61 13.76
CA HIS A 6 -4.53 -13.95 13.20
C HIS A 6 -3.88 -13.92 11.82
N TRP A 7 -2.68 -14.51 11.67
CA TRP A 7 -1.93 -14.49 10.41
C TRP A 7 -2.64 -15.19 9.24
N ASP A 8 -3.75 -15.90 9.49
CA ASP A 8 -4.65 -16.47 8.48
C ASP A 8 -5.80 -15.53 8.06
N ASP A 9 -5.69 -14.23 8.36
CA ASP A 9 -6.73 -13.28 7.94
C ASP A 9 -6.66 -13.07 6.41
N PRO A 10 -7.73 -13.43 5.66
CA PRO A 10 -7.72 -13.32 4.20
C PRO A 10 -7.64 -11.86 3.74
N ALA A 11 -8.13 -10.91 4.54
CA ALA A 11 -8.00 -9.49 4.23
C ALA A 11 -6.55 -9.02 4.40
N LEU A 12 -5.82 -9.52 5.41
CA LEU A 12 -4.39 -9.24 5.56
C LEU A 12 -3.57 -9.83 4.41
N THR A 13 -3.91 -11.04 3.97
CA THR A 13 -3.25 -11.69 2.82
C THR A 13 -3.50 -10.92 1.52
N LEU A 14 -4.74 -10.48 1.28
CA LEU A 14 -5.07 -9.64 0.12
C LEU A 14 -4.34 -8.30 0.19
N LEU A 15 -4.30 -7.65 1.36
CA LEU A 15 -3.60 -6.40 1.57
C LEU A 15 -2.11 -6.52 1.27
N ALA A 16 -1.46 -7.58 1.78
CA ALA A 16 -0.05 -7.86 1.51
C ALA A 16 0.22 -8.07 0.01
N ARG A 17 -0.68 -8.75 -0.69
CA ARG A 17 -0.59 -8.93 -2.15
C ARG A 17 -0.68 -7.58 -2.88
N GLN A 18 -1.65 -6.74 -2.52
CA GLN A 18 -1.82 -5.42 -3.14
C GLN A 18 -0.64 -4.50 -2.87
N LEU A 19 -0.10 -4.48 -1.65
CA LEU A 19 1.11 -3.72 -1.31
C LEU A 19 2.31 -4.16 -2.15
N ARG A 20 2.48 -5.47 -2.35
CA ARG A 20 3.56 -6.00 -3.19
C ARG A 20 3.40 -5.60 -4.65
N ASP A 21 2.17 -5.61 -5.17
CA ASP A 21 1.89 -5.21 -6.53
C ASP A 21 2.16 -3.71 -6.75
N ALA A 22 1.68 -2.86 -5.83
CA ALA A 22 1.97 -1.44 -5.81
C ALA A 22 3.48 -1.15 -5.76
N HIS A 23 4.23 -1.87 -4.91
CA HIS A 23 5.70 -1.76 -4.85
C HIS A 23 6.37 -2.10 -6.20
N ARG A 24 5.85 -3.10 -6.94
CA ARG A 24 6.38 -3.47 -8.25
C ARG A 24 6.06 -2.42 -9.31
N ALA A 25 4.86 -1.84 -9.28
CA ALA A 25 4.47 -0.77 -10.19
C ALA A 25 5.28 0.50 -9.99
N VAL A 26 5.71 0.78 -8.75
CA VAL A 26 6.55 1.93 -8.39
C VAL A 26 8.03 1.73 -8.71
N ALA A 27 8.51 0.49 -8.78
CA ALA A 27 9.93 0.17 -9.04
C ALA A 27 10.52 0.81 -10.33
N PRO A 28 9.84 0.82 -11.49
CA PRO A 28 10.38 1.41 -12.72
C PRO A 28 10.36 2.96 -12.76
N LEU A 29 9.72 3.63 -11.80
CA LEU A 29 9.57 5.09 -11.81
C LEU A 29 10.90 5.82 -11.55
N PRO A 30 11.02 7.11 -11.98
CA PRO A 30 12.17 7.94 -11.67
C PRO A 30 12.42 8.06 -10.17
N ALA A 31 13.68 8.27 -9.78
CA ALA A 31 14.11 8.13 -8.38
C ALA A 31 13.38 9.05 -7.41
N GLU A 32 13.09 10.29 -7.78
CA GLU A 32 12.40 11.26 -6.93
C GLU A 32 10.95 10.84 -6.64
N GLU A 33 10.22 10.43 -7.68
CA GLU A 33 8.83 9.97 -7.56
C GLU A 33 8.75 8.64 -6.82
N ARG A 34 9.62 7.70 -7.20
CA ARG A 34 9.77 6.40 -6.55
C ARG A 34 10.03 6.54 -5.04
N GLN A 35 10.90 7.45 -4.63
CA GLN A 35 11.19 7.68 -3.20
C GLN A 35 9.99 8.23 -2.43
N ARG A 36 9.15 9.07 -3.05
CA ARG A 36 7.92 9.58 -2.42
C ARG A 36 6.90 8.45 -2.26
N LEU A 37 6.67 7.68 -3.32
CA LEU A 37 5.70 6.59 -3.34
C LEU A 37 6.11 5.42 -2.42
N ILE A 38 7.39 5.04 -2.38
CA ILE A 38 7.89 4.03 -1.43
C ILE A 38 7.67 4.46 0.01
N ARG A 39 7.92 5.74 0.35
CA ARG A 39 7.66 6.26 1.70
C ARG A 39 6.18 6.16 2.07
N HIS A 40 5.28 6.42 1.12
CA HIS A 40 3.84 6.27 1.32
C HIS A 40 3.46 4.80 1.56
N LEU A 41 3.96 3.87 0.73
CA LEU A 41 3.71 2.43 0.88
C LEU A 41 4.22 1.88 2.23
N LEU A 42 5.37 2.36 2.71
CA LEU A 42 5.88 2.01 4.04
C LEU A 42 4.95 2.48 5.17
N ALA A 43 4.40 3.69 5.07
CA ALA A 43 3.44 4.20 6.05
C ALA A 43 2.15 3.37 6.08
N ILE A 44 1.64 2.96 4.91
CA ILE A 44 0.47 2.08 4.81
C ILE A 44 0.78 0.69 5.39
N THR A 45 1.97 0.16 5.13
CA THR A 45 2.42 -1.13 5.67
C THR A 45 2.57 -1.10 7.19
N ASP A 46 3.05 0.01 7.77
CA ASP A 46 3.10 0.14 9.23
C ASP A 46 1.70 0.23 9.83
N LEU A 47 0.80 1.00 9.19
CA LEU A 47 -0.59 1.11 9.61
C LEU A 47 -1.30 -0.24 9.57
N ALA A 48 -1.05 -1.07 8.56
CA ALA A 48 -1.66 -2.40 8.41
C ALA A 48 -1.42 -3.32 9.61
N LYS A 49 -0.30 -3.14 10.32
CA LYS A 49 0.03 -3.90 11.54
C LYS A 49 -0.84 -3.53 12.73
N ARG A 50 -1.44 -2.34 12.72
CA ARG A 50 -2.23 -1.78 13.82
C ARG A 50 -3.72 -1.76 13.50
N ASP A 51 -4.05 -1.43 12.25
CA ASP A 51 -5.42 -1.29 11.74
C ASP A 51 -5.46 -1.67 10.25
N THR A 52 -5.76 -2.94 9.99
CA THR A 52 -5.80 -3.50 8.65
C THR A 52 -6.93 -2.89 7.81
N GLY A 53 -8.07 -2.55 8.43
CA GLY A 53 -9.21 -1.96 7.73
C GLY A 53 -8.90 -0.55 7.21
N LEU A 54 -8.30 0.29 8.05
CA LEU A 54 -7.87 1.63 7.64
C LEU A 54 -6.72 1.59 6.62
N ALA A 55 -5.80 0.64 6.77
CA ALA A 55 -4.71 0.45 5.81
C ALA A 55 -5.23 0.05 4.43
N ALA A 56 -6.24 -0.83 4.35
CA ALA A 56 -6.88 -1.19 3.10
C ALA A 56 -7.49 0.03 2.41
N ARG A 57 -8.24 0.88 3.14
CA ARG A 57 -8.82 2.11 2.59
C ARG A 57 -7.78 3.10 2.09
N ARG A 58 -6.67 3.25 2.82
CA ARG A 58 -5.55 4.10 2.38
C ARG A 58 -4.86 3.54 1.14
N LEU A 59 -4.72 2.22 1.04
CA LEU A 59 -4.14 1.59 -0.13
C LEU A 59 -5.04 1.76 -1.35
N GLU A 60 -6.36 1.61 -1.21
CA GLU A 60 -7.32 1.89 -2.29
C GLU A 60 -7.17 3.33 -2.79
N ALA A 61 -7.13 4.32 -1.89
CA ALA A 61 -6.95 5.72 -2.26
C ALA A 61 -5.59 5.99 -2.93
N PHE A 62 -4.52 5.38 -2.43
CA PHE A 62 -3.19 5.47 -3.04
C PHE A 62 -3.19 4.91 -4.46
N LEU A 63 -3.82 3.74 -4.67
CA LEU A 63 -3.90 3.12 -5.99
C LEU A 63 -4.73 3.96 -6.96
N ALA A 64 -5.85 4.53 -6.50
CA ALA A 64 -6.67 5.43 -7.31
C ALA A 64 -5.86 6.66 -7.76
N ASP A 65 -5.16 7.33 -6.83
CA ASP A 65 -4.28 8.47 -7.14
C ASP A 65 -3.15 8.07 -8.11
N PHE A 66 -2.53 6.92 -7.87
CA PHE A 66 -1.46 6.39 -8.71
C PHE A 66 -1.92 6.01 -10.13
N GLN A 67 -3.16 5.56 -10.29
CA GLN A 67 -3.77 5.30 -11.59
C GLN A 67 -4.29 6.57 -12.26
N GLU A 68 -4.70 7.56 -11.46
CA GLU A 68 -5.20 8.84 -11.95
C GLU A 68 -4.10 9.79 -12.39
N THR A 69 -2.84 9.66 -11.95
CA THR A 69 -1.72 10.43 -12.52
C THR A 69 -1.54 10.02 -13.98
N PRO A 70 -2.07 10.79 -14.95
CA PRO A 70 -1.81 10.53 -16.35
C PRO A 70 -0.37 10.98 -16.56
N ASP A 71 0.39 10.18 -17.30
CA ASP A 71 1.61 10.61 -17.96
C ASP A 71 1.30 11.92 -18.73
N VAL A 72 1.52 13.06 -18.08
CA VAL A 72 1.66 14.34 -18.77
C VAL A 72 3.09 14.33 -19.30
N GLY A 73 3.21 13.84 -20.53
CA GLY A 73 4.45 13.77 -21.29
C GLY A 73 5.13 15.12 -21.51
#